data_AF-X1JDT3-F1
#
_entry.id   AF-X1JDT3-F1
#
_cell.length_a   1.000
_cell.length_b   1.000
_cell.length_c   1.000
_cell.angle_alpha   90.00
_cell.angle_beta   90.00
_cell.angle_gamma   90.00
#
_symmetry.space_group_name_H-M   'P 1'
#
loop_
_entity.id
_entity.type
_entity.pdbx_description
1 polymer ?
#
loop_
_entity_poly.entity_id
_entity_poly.type
_entity_poly.pdbx_seq_one_letter_code
_entity_poly.pdbx_strand_id
1 'polypeptide(L)'
;MYAEAPDISAGKILDISMKRLSSLRRSVFKDIIAKSKKAPNLIVNTHATFRWQHGLFPAVDFDQMRELGTDMYICLIDGVAALHTRLADEHSIRHCLKDLIVWREEEIIGTEMLCKGINDKIPFYCLARGAEEETVETFYKLVFEPEVKKAYLSFPMTHFGDIADVRREIDEFRQRMKQFFTCFDPGDLEESYLPDYAQQADAKGEDFVEVTSLGQTIRLDLNEVRQIEQDINSQIYARDFMLIDQSDMIV
;
A
#
# COMPACT_ATOMS: atom_id res chain seq x y z
N MET A 1 15.66 -14.94 -3.73
CA MET A 1 16.55 -14.32 -4.73
C MET A 1 18.02 -14.38 -4.30
N TYR A 2 18.42 -13.79 -3.17
CA TYR A 2 19.83 -13.84 -2.73
C TYR A 2 20.38 -15.26 -2.51
N ALA A 3 19.56 -16.20 -2.02
CA ALA A 3 19.95 -17.61 -1.92
C ALA A 3 20.29 -18.25 -3.28
N GLU A 4 19.66 -17.80 -4.36
CA GLU A 4 19.87 -18.26 -5.73
C GLU A 4 21.00 -17.51 -6.45
N ALA A 5 21.51 -16.41 -5.86
CA ALA A 5 22.57 -15.58 -6.41
C ALA A 5 23.50 -15.07 -5.29
N PRO A 6 24.29 -15.97 -4.67
CA PRO A 6 25.13 -15.64 -3.52
C PRO A 6 26.28 -14.69 -3.86
N ASP A 7 26.58 -14.49 -5.15
CA ASP A 7 27.57 -13.54 -5.64
C ASP A 7 27.09 -12.07 -5.61
N ILE A 8 25.80 -11.82 -5.35
CA ILE A 8 25.22 -10.49 -5.30
C ILE A 8 25.10 -10.03 -3.84
N SER A 9 25.71 -8.90 -3.51
CA SER A 9 25.60 -8.28 -2.19
C SER A 9 24.15 -7.90 -1.84
N ALA A 10 23.81 -8.00 -0.55
CA ALA A 10 22.51 -7.52 -0.04
C ALA A 10 22.28 -6.04 -0.42
N GLY A 11 21.04 -5.71 -0.78
CA GLY A 11 20.65 -4.39 -1.33
C GLY A 11 21.02 -4.15 -2.80
N LYS A 12 21.81 -5.03 -3.45
CA LYS A 12 22.32 -4.83 -4.82
C LYS A 12 21.64 -5.70 -5.88
N ILE A 13 20.48 -6.28 -5.59
CA ILE A 13 19.82 -7.20 -6.52
C ILE A 13 19.33 -6.51 -7.80
N LEU A 14 18.98 -5.22 -7.72
CA LEU A 14 18.51 -4.44 -8.86
C LEU A 14 19.66 -3.86 -9.71
N ASP A 15 20.92 -3.96 -9.25
CA ASP A 15 22.11 -3.47 -9.98
C ASP A 15 22.57 -4.44 -11.10
N ILE A 16 21.98 -5.64 -11.18
CA ILE A 16 22.34 -6.62 -12.20
C ILE A 16 21.59 -6.39 -13.52
N SER A 17 22.07 -6.99 -14.61
CA SER A 17 21.40 -6.87 -15.91
C SER A 17 19.97 -7.40 -15.86
N MET A 18 19.06 -6.75 -16.60
CA MET A 18 17.64 -7.12 -16.68
C MET A 18 17.42 -8.59 -17.07
N LYS A 19 18.25 -9.12 -17.98
CA LYS A 19 18.20 -10.53 -18.37
C LYS A 19 18.52 -11.45 -17.18
N ARG A 20 19.55 -11.12 -16.40
CA ARG A 20 19.93 -11.88 -15.21
C ARG A 20 18.86 -11.80 -14.13
N LEU A 21 18.32 -10.61 -13.90
CA LEU A 21 17.24 -10.37 -12.94
C LEU A 21 15.98 -11.17 -13.28
N SER A 22 15.58 -11.16 -14.55
CA SER A 22 14.44 -11.94 -15.05
C SER A 22 14.67 -13.45 -14.88
N SER A 23 15.87 -13.95 -15.23
CA SER A 23 16.23 -15.35 -15.03
C SER A 23 16.17 -15.77 -13.55
N LEU A 24 16.67 -14.92 -12.66
CA LEU A 24 16.67 -15.17 -11.22
C LEU A 24 15.25 -15.20 -10.64
N ARG A 25 14.40 -14.25 -11.03
CA ARG A 25 12.98 -14.23 -10.65
C ARG A 25 12.26 -15.47 -11.12
N ARG A 26 12.48 -15.89 -12.37
CA ARG A 26 11.90 -17.12 -12.90
C ARG A 26 12.35 -18.35 -12.12
N SER A 27 13.62 -18.44 -11.72
CA SER A 27 14.12 -19.52 -10.86
C SER A 27 13.37 -19.56 -9.52
N VAL A 28 13.28 -18.41 -8.83
CA VAL A 28 12.62 -18.30 -7.53
C VAL A 28 11.13 -18.67 -7.61
N PHE A 29 10.41 -18.19 -8.63
CA PHE A 29 8.99 -18.52 -8.79
C PHE A 29 8.77 -20.01 -9.08
N LYS A 30 9.68 -20.65 -9.82
CA LYS A 30 9.62 -22.11 -10.02
C LYS A 30 9.69 -22.86 -8.69
N ASP A 31 10.53 -22.43 -7.77
CA ASP A 31 10.61 -23.02 -6.43
C ASP A 31 9.37 -22.74 -5.57
N ILE A 32 8.82 -21.52 -5.66
CA ILE A 32 7.58 -21.15 -4.98
C ILE A 32 6.44 -22.06 -5.47
N ILE A 33 6.29 -22.23 -6.78
CA ILE A 33 5.28 -23.12 -7.39
C ILE A 33 5.50 -24.58 -6.98
N ALA A 34 6.75 -25.04 -6.91
CA ALA A 34 7.03 -26.40 -6.46
C ALA A 34 6.66 -26.61 -4.98
N LYS A 35 6.81 -25.58 -4.15
CA LYS A 35 6.42 -25.59 -2.73
C LYS A 35 4.91 -25.44 -2.55
N SER A 36 4.23 -24.67 -3.39
CA SER A 36 2.78 -24.45 -3.32
C SER A 36 2.01 -25.76 -3.39
N LYS A 37 2.46 -26.70 -4.23
CA LYS A 37 1.88 -28.04 -4.39
C LYS A 37 1.92 -28.92 -3.12
N LYS A 38 2.68 -28.52 -2.09
CA LYS A 38 2.87 -29.27 -0.84
C LYS A 38 2.29 -28.56 0.39
N ALA A 39 1.82 -27.32 0.23
CA ALA A 39 1.30 -26.52 1.33
C ALA A 39 -0.22 -26.35 1.16
N PRO A 40 -1.01 -26.42 2.25
CA PRO A 40 -2.45 -26.17 2.17
C PRO A 40 -2.73 -24.70 1.84
N ASN A 41 -1.91 -23.79 2.35
CA ASN A 41 -2.01 -22.34 2.15
C ASN A 41 -0.65 -21.78 1.76
N LEU A 42 -0.62 -20.77 0.88
CA LEU A 42 0.59 -20.08 0.47
C LEU A 42 0.32 -18.57 0.38
N ILE A 43 1.19 -17.78 1.01
CA ILE A 43 1.24 -16.33 0.84
C ILE A 43 2.57 -15.98 0.18
N VAL A 44 2.51 -15.30 -0.96
CA VAL A 44 3.68 -14.82 -1.68
C VAL A 44 3.77 -13.30 -1.51
N ASN A 45 4.73 -12.84 -0.70
CA ASN A 45 5.06 -11.42 -0.62
C ASN A 45 6.04 -11.07 -1.75
N THR A 46 5.57 -10.28 -2.71
CA THR A 46 6.34 -9.81 -3.86
C THR A 46 5.78 -8.48 -4.34
N HIS A 47 6.63 -7.69 -4.99
CA HIS A 47 6.15 -6.59 -5.79
C HIS A 47 5.46 -7.07 -7.07
N ALA A 48 4.57 -6.24 -7.63
CA ALA A 48 4.06 -6.38 -9.00
C ALA A 48 4.95 -5.63 -10.00
N THR A 49 5.51 -4.49 -9.58
CA THR A 49 6.38 -3.65 -10.39
C THR A 49 7.64 -3.22 -9.63
N PHE A 50 8.70 -2.89 -10.36
CA PHE A 50 9.89 -2.29 -9.78
C PHE A 50 10.22 -1.00 -10.52
N ARG A 51 10.57 0.02 -9.74
CA ARG A 51 11.18 1.25 -10.24
C ARG A 51 12.66 1.28 -9.90
N TRP A 52 13.50 1.36 -10.92
CA TRP A 52 14.96 1.43 -10.76
C TRP A 52 15.57 2.36 -11.80
N GLN A 53 16.39 3.34 -11.36
CA GLN A 53 17.02 4.34 -12.24
C GLN A 53 16.03 4.96 -13.26
N HIS A 54 14.82 5.30 -12.80
CA HIS A 54 13.70 5.82 -13.60
C HIS A 54 13.05 4.83 -14.59
N GLY A 55 13.52 3.59 -14.68
CA GLY A 55 12.85 2.53 -15.43
C GLY A 55 11.78 1.84 -14.58
N LEU A 56 10.59 1.64 -15.16
CA LEU A 56 9.52 0.81 -14.59
C LEU A 56 9.48 -0.53 -15.32
N PHE A 57 9.46 -1.63 -14.58
CA PHE A 57 9.43 -2.97 -15.16
C PHE A 57 8.70 -3.98 -14.28
N PRO A 58 8.11 -5.03 -14.87
CA PRO A 58 7.37 -6.04 -14.13
C PRO A 58 8.29 -6.82 -13.18
N ALA A 59 7.77 -7.12 -12.00
CA ALA A 59 8.42 -7.93 -10.98
C ALA A 59 8.25 -9.44 -11.21
N VAL A 60 7.18 -9.82 -11.90
CA VAL A 60 6.75 -11.21 -12.08
C VAL A 60 6.39 -11.50 -13.53
N ASP A 61 6.36 -12.78 -13.87
CA ASP A 61 6.05 -13.27 -15.21
C ASP A 61 4.63 -13.84 -15.27
N PHE A 62 3.83 -13.45 -16.27
CA PHE A 62 2.43 -13.87 -16.39
C PHE A 62 2.28 -15.39 -16.47
N ASP A 63 3.19 -16.11 -17.15
CA ASP A 63 3.06 -17.56 -17.29
C ASP A 63 3.26 -18.25 -15.95
N GLN A 64 4.20 -17.77 -15.14
CA GLN A 64 4.44 -18.31 -13.79
C GLN A 64 3.32 -17.94 -12.82
N MET A 65 2.75 -16.75 -12.92
CA MET A 65 1.59 -16.38 -12.10
C MET A 65 0.35 -17.20 -12.47
N ARG A 66 0.16 -17.55 -13.75
CA ARG A 66 -0.89 -18.50 -14.17
C ARG A 66 -0.65 -19.90 -13.60
N GLU A 67 0.59 -20.38 -13.65
CA GLU A 67 0.94 -21.70 -13.08
C GLU A 67 0.81 -21.72 -11.55
N LEU A 68 1.12 -20.61 -10.88
CA LEU A 68 0.95 -20.47 -9.43
C LEU A 68 -0.52 -20.60 -9.02
N GLY A 69 -1.45 -20.13 -9.86
CA GLY A 69 -2.89 -20.32 -9.67
C GLY A 69 -3.41 -19.69 -8.37
N THR A 70 -3.10 -18.43 -8.13
CA THR A 70 -3.50 -17.70 -6.92
C THR A 70 -5.00 -17.44 -6.84
N ASP A 71 -5.58 -17.53 -5.65
CA ASP A 71 -7.01 -17.30 -5.41
C ASP A 71 -7.37 -15.83 -5.14
N MET A 72 -6.41 -14.97 -4.79
CA MET A 72 -6.59 -13.52 -4.66
C MET A 72 -5.27 -12.76 -4.80
N TYR A 73 -5.40 -11.45 -5.03
CA TYR A 73 -4.31 -10.49 -4.95
C TYR A 73 -4.63 -9.40 -3.94
N ILE A 74 -3.68 -9.06 -3.06
CA ILE A 74 -3.80 -7.95 -2.11
C ILE A 74 -2.62 -7.00 -2.32
N CYS A 75 -2.90 -5.76 -2.72
CA CYS A 75 -1.92 -4.68 -2.75
C CYS A 75 -1.98 -3.93 -1.42
N LEU A 76 -0.90 -4.01 -0.64
CA LEU A 76 -0.76 -3.25 0.60
C LEU A 76 -0.28 -1.83 0.28
N ILE A 77 -1.03 -0.83 0.73
CA ILE A 77 -0.69 0.59 0.54
C ILE A 77 -0.41 1.25 1.90
N ASP A 78 0.47 2.24 1.91
CA ASP A 78 0.88 2.96 3.13
C ASP A 78 0.90 4.46 2.87
N GLY A 79 0.70 5.27 3.91
CA GLY A 79 0.76 6.73 3.84
C GLY A 79 2.17 7.23 3.48
N VAL A 80 2.29 8.38 2.82
CA VAL A 80 3.57 8.95 2.34
C VAL A 80 4.50 9.26 3.50
N ALA A 81 3.97 9.75 4.62
CA ALA A 81 4.74 10.04 5.81
C ALA A 81 5.31 8.75 6.43
N ALA A 82 4.48 7.71 6.57
CA ALA A 82 4.88 6.40 7.09
C ALA A 82 5.90 5.72 6.18
N LEU A 83 5.64 5.72 4.86
CA LEU A 83 6.54 5.15 3.88
C LEU A 83 7.88 5.89 3.84
N HIS A 84 7.87 7.23 3.88
CA HIS A 84 9.08 8.03 3.97
C HIS A 84 9.90 7.68 5.22
N THR A 85 9.23 7.58 6.38
CA THR A 85 9.87 7.21 7.66
C THR A 85 10.58 5.86 7.55
N ARG A 86 9.87 4.82 7.10
CA ARG A 86 10.44 3.46 6.94
C ARG A 86 11.61 3.45 5.98
N LEU A 87 11.47 4.12 4.83
CA LEU A 87 12.52 4.14 3.83
C LEU A 87 13.77 4.88 4.32
N ALA A 88 13.60 5.99 5.04
CA ALA A 88 14.71 6.75 5.62
C ALA A 88 15.46 5.95 6.70
N ASP A 89 14.73 5.15 7.49
CA ASP A 89 15.30 4.33 8.56
C ASP A 89 15.96 3.04 8.05
N GLU A 90 15.33 2.35 7.10
CA GLU A 90 15.74 1.01 6.66
C GLU A 90 16.69 1.04 5.45
N HIS A 91 16.66 2.10 4.64
CA HIS A 91 17.31 2.13 3.34
C HIS A 91 18.01 3.45 3.01
N SER A 92 19.18 3.38 2.39
CA SER A 92 19.91 4.57 1.91
C SER A 92 19.44 5.01 0.51
N ILE A 93 18.15 4.86 0.20
CA ILE A 93 17.60 5.19 -1.13
C ILE A 93 17.11 6.64 -1.11
N ARG A 94 17.70 7.46 -1.99
CA ARG A 94 17.20 8.82 -2.22
C ARG A 94 15.86 8.74 -2.95
N HIS A 95 14.86 9.40 -2.39
CA HIS A 95 13.50 9.54 -2.93
C HIS A 95 12.94 10.90 -2.50
N CYS A 96 11.93 11.39 -3.20
CA CYS A 96 11.07 12.48 -2.73
C CYS A 96 9.65 11.97 -2.44
N LEU A 97 8.82 12.77 -1.77
CA LEU A 97 7.41 12.41 -1.53
C LEU A 97 6.64 12.19 -2.84
N LYS A 98 6.99 12.92 -3.91
CA LYS A 98 6.40 12.70 -5.25
C LYS A 98 6.74 11.33 -5.81
N ASP A 99 7.95 10.82 -5.58
CA ASP A 99 8.31 9.45 -5.97
C ASP A 99 7.40 8.45 -5.25
N LEU A 100 7.20 8.60 -3.94
CA LEU A 100 6.39 7.68 -3.14
C LEU A 100 4.93 7.61 -3.60
N ILE A 101 4.33 8.76 -3.88
CA ILE A 101 2.98 8.87 -4.45
C ILE A 101 2.88 8.15 -5.79
N VAL A 102 3.87 8.33 -6.66
CA VAL A 102 3.88 7.69 -7.98
C VAL A 102 4.09 6.18 -7.86
N TRP A 103 4.99 5.74 -6.98
CA TRP A 103 5.27 4.30 -6.79
C TRP A 103 4.06 3.56 -6.22
N ARG A 104 3.29 4.21 -5.34
CA ARG A 104 2.02 3.67 -4.85
C ARG A 104 1.05 3.37 -6.00
N GLU A 105 0.81 4.33 -6.88
CA GLU A 105 -0.08 4.14 -8.03
C GLU A 105 0.43 3.08 -8.99
N GLU A 106 1.73 3.07 -9.27
CA GLU A 106 2.36 2.08 -10.15
C GLU A 106 2.21 0.66 -9.62
N GLU A 107 2.30 0.48 -8.30
CA GLU A 107 2.11 -0.82 -7.67
C GLU A 107 0.64 -1.25 -7.65
N ILE A 108 -0.29 -0.31 -7.37
CA ILE A 108 -1.73 -0.56 -7.42
C ILE A 108 -2.14 -1.01 -8.83
N ILE A 109 -1.84 -0.19 -9.85
CA ILE A 109 -2.24 -0.49 -11.23
C ILE A 109 -1.51 -1.71 -11.77
N GLY A 110 -0.23 -1.88 -11.42
CA GLY A 110 0.55 -3.04 -11.80
C GLY A 110 -0.02 -4.35 -11.26
N THR A 111 -0.47 -4.34 -9.99
CA THR A 111 -1.10 -5.49 -9.35
C THR A 111 -2.48 -5.77 -9.94
N GLU A 112 -3.29 -4.72 -10.17
CA GLU A 112 -4.62 -4.86 -10.76
C GLU A 112 -4.53 -5.42 -12.19
N MET A 113 -3.63 -4.87 -13.02
CA MET A 113 -3.40 -5.35 -14.39
C MET A 113 -2.86 -6.78 -14.42
N LEU A 114 -1.98 -7.13 -13.48
CA LEU A 114 -1.53 -8.51 -13.32
C LEU A 114 -2.72 -9.43 -13.02
N CYS A 115 -3.52 -9.12 -12.00
CA CYS A 115 -4.68 -9.91 -11.62
C CYS A 115 -5.63 -10.11 -12.81
N LYS A 116 -6.06 -9.02 -13.46
CA LYS A 116 -6.98 -9.06 -14.61
C LYS A 116 -6.39 -9.80 -15.82
N GLY A 117 -5.09 -9.68 -16.07
CA GLY A 117 -4.42 -10.38 -17.18
C GLY A 117 -4.21 -11.88 -16.93
N ILE A 118 -4.35 -12.34 -15.68
CA ILE A 118 -4.37 -13.75 -15.30
C ILE A 118 -5.79 -14.30 -15.39
N ASN A 119 -6.73 -13.69 -14.65
CA ASN A 119 -8.14 -14.04 -14.65
C ASN A 119 -8.94 -12.91 -13.98
N ASP A 120 -9.88 -12.33 -14.73
CA ASP A 120 -10.73 -11.21 -14.31
C ASP A 120 -11.72 -11.55 -13.17
N LYS A 121 -11.87 -12.84 -12.86
CA LYS A 121 -12.72 -13.32 -11.75
C LYS A 121 -11.98 -13.43 -10.42
N ILE A 122 -10.65 -13.35 -10.43
CA ILE A 122 -9.87 -13.38 -9.19
C ILE A 122 -10.07 -12.03 -8.48
N PRO A 123 -10.42 -12.02 -7.18
CA PRO A 123 -10.53 -10.78 -6.45
C PRO A 123 -9.17 -10.10 -6.29
N PHE A 124 -9.17 -8.80 -6.52
CA PHE A 124 -8.08 -7.89 -6.20
C PHE A 124 -8.54 -6.94 -5.10
N TYR A 125 -7.73 -6.82 -4.04
CA TYR A 125 -7.99 -5.92 -2.92
C TYR A 125 -6.86 -4.91 -2.77
N CYS A 126 -7.23 -3.66 -2.54
CA CYS A 126 -6.33 -2.64 -2.04
C CYS A 126 -6.55 -2.49 -0.54
N LEU A 127 -5.50 -2.65 0.25
CA LEU A 127 -5.58 -2.63 1.72
C LEU A 127 -4.53 -1.69 2.29
N ALA A 128 -4.98 -0.68 3.03
CA ALA A 128 -4.08 0.17 3.81
C ALA A 128 -3.35 -0.67 4.86
N ARG A 129 -2.06 -0.43 5.10
CA ARG A 129 -1.32 -1.06 6.21
C ARG A 129 -1.84 -0.63 7.58
N GLY A 130 -2.46 0.55 7.64
CA GLY A 130 -2.92 1.19 8.86
C GLY A 130 -2.06 2.39 9.24
N ALA A 131 -2.65 3.35 9.94
CA ALA A 131 -1.99 4.54 10.46
C ALA A 131 -1.69 4.43 11.96
N GLU A 132 -2.74 4.52 12.80
CA GLU A 132 -2.64 4.31 14.26
C GLU A 132 -2.79 2.82 14.62
N GLU A 133 -3.72 2.13 13.97
CA GLU A 133 -3.97 0.69 14.12
C GLU A 133 -3.64 -0.04 12.83
N GLU A 134 -2.95 -1.18 12.92
CA GLU A 134 -2.64 -2.01 11.76
C GLU A 134 -3.88 -2.79 11.27
N THR A 135 -3.98 -3.01 9.97
CA THR A 135 -5.12 -3.71 9.35
C THR A 135 -4.98 -5.25 9.33
N VAL A 136 -4.21 -5.81 10.27
CA VAL A 136 -3.91 -7.26 10.33
C VAL A 136 -5.18 -8.10 10.42
N GLU A 137 -6.16 -7.66 11.21
CA GLU A 137 -7.44 -8.36 11.34
C GLU A 137 -8.24 -8.32 10.02
N THR A 138 -8.29 -7.17 9.34
CA THR A 138 -8.92 -7.04 8.02
C THR A 138 -8.26 -7.96 7.00
N PHE A 139 -6.92 -8.01 6.97
CA PHE A 139 -6.18 -8.94 6.13
C PHE A 139 -6.55 -10.40 6.44
N TYR A 140 -6.58 -10.77 7.73
CA TYR A 140 -6.93 -12.11 8.16
C TYR A 140 -8.35 -12.51 7.69
N LYS A 141 -9.35 -11.64 7.92
CA LYS A 141 -10.73 -11.89 7.50
C LYS A 141 -10.86 -12.02 5.99
N LEU A 142 -10.17 -11.17 5.22
CA LEU A 142 -10.16 -11.26 3.75
C LEU A 142 -9.68 -12.63 3.27
N VAL A 143 -8.62 -13.17 3.89
CA VAL A 143 -7.99 -14.42 3.45
C VAL A 143 -8.71 -15.65 3.97
N PHE A 144 -9.20 -15.62 5.22
CA PHE A 144 -9.66 -16.82 5.94
C PHE A 144 -11.14 -16.83 6.32
N GLU A 145 -11.87 -15.72 6.18
CA GLU A 145 -13.30 -15.60 6.49
C GLU A 145 -14.09 -15.00 5.30
N PRO A 146 -14.02 -15.60 4.09
CA PRO A 146 -14.61 -15.05 2.88
C PRO A 146 -16.13 -14.89 2.92
N GLU A 147 -16.81 -15.57 3.85
CA GLU A 147 -18.25 -15.45 4.10
C GLU A 147 -18.64 -14.16 4.83
N VAL A 148 -17.70 -13.53 5.54
CA VAL A 148 -17.93 -12.26 6.24
C VAL A 148 -18.11 -11.16 5.21
N LYS A 149 -19.19 -10.39 5.35
CA LYS A 149 -19.51 -9.31 4.43
C LYS A 149 -18.49 -8.18 4.55
N LYS A 150 -18.14 -7.63 3.39
CA LYS A 150 -17.21 -6.50 3.25
C LYS A 150 -17.99 -5.20 3.27
N ALA A 151 -17.54 -4.23 4.06
CA ALA A 151 -18.22 -2.94 4.18
C ALA A 151 -17.23 -1.80 4.00
N TYR A 152 -17.58 -0.83 3.17
CA TYR A 152 -16.92 0.48 3.12
C TYR A 152 -17.54 1.37 4.20
N LEU A 153 -16.69 1.94 5.07
CA LEU A 153 -17.15 2.84 6.12
C LEU A 153 -17.17 4.28 5.61
N SER A 154 -18.33 4.93 5.67
CA SER A 154 -18.53 6.30 5.23
C SER A 154 -18.81 7.21 6.42
N PHE A 155 -17.90 8.14 6.70
CA PHE A 155 -18.05 9.11 7.78
C PHE A 155 -17.35 10.43 7.43
N PRO A 156 -17.72 11.55 8.08
CA PRO A 156 -17.07 12.84 7.84
C PRO A 156 -15.60 12.80 8.27
N MET A 157 -14.68 13.12 7.36
CA MET A 157 -13.22 13.13 7.63
C MET A 157 -12.62 14.53 7.74
N THR A 158 -13.15 15.52 7.03
CA THR A 158 -12.58 16.88 6.99
C THR A 158 -13.27 17.83 7.97
N HIS A 159 -12.54 18.82 8.50
CA HIS A 159 -13.05 19.94 9.31
C HIS A 159 -13.66 19.60 10.70
N PHE A 160 -13.65 18.34 11.15
CA PHE A 160 -14.22 17.95 12.45
C PHE A 160 -13.19 17.37 13.45
N GLY A 161 -11.90 17.38 13.10
CA GLY A 161 -10.81 16.88 13.95
C GLY A 161 -10.72 17.53 15.33
N ASP A 162 -11.25 18.75 15.49
CA ASP A 162 -11.20 19.51 16.75
C ASP A 162 -12.44 19.30 17.65
N ILE A 163 -13.45 18.53 17.22
CA ILE A 163 -14.61 18.21 18.07
C ILE A 163 -14.42 16.80 18.66
N ALA A 164 -13.88 16.76 19.88
CA ALA A 164 -13.56 15.51 20.58
C ALA A 164 -14.75 14.52 20.67
N ASP A 165 -15.97 15.03 20.84
CA ASP A 165 -17.16 14.18 20.90
C ASP A 165 -17.48 13.50 19.56
N VAL A 166 -17.28 14.18 18.43
CA VAL A 166 -17.50 13.63 17.09
C VAL A 166 -16.45 12.58 16.76
N ARG A 167 -15.17 12.83 17.11
CA ARG A 167 -14.10 11.85 16.92
C ARG A 167 -14.38 10.56 17.70
N ARG A 168 -14.83 10.67 18.96
CA ARG A 168 -15.21 9.50 19.77
C ARG A 168 -16.36 8.73 19.13
N GLU A 169 -17.39 9.41 18.63
CA GLU A 169 -18.52 8.76 17.95
C GLU A 169 -18.07 8.00 16.69
N ILE A 170 -17.18 8.61 15.88
CA ILE A 170 -16.60 7.96 14.71
C ILE A 170 -15.77 6.74 15.11
N ASP A 171 -14.92 6.84 16.13
CA ASP A 171 -14.10 5.72 16.59
C ASP A 171 -14.96 4.57 17.16
N GLU A 172 -16.00 4.88 17.93
CA GLU A 172 -16.97 3.88 18.41
C GLU A 172 -17.71 3.20 17.24
N PHE A 173 -18.12 3.96 16.23
CA PHE A 173 -18.71 3.43 15.01
C PHE A 173 -17.74 2.49 14.29
N ARG A 174 -16.50 2.92 14.03
CA ARG A 174 -15.46 2.14 13.35
C ARG A 174 -15.21 0.82 14.08
N GLN A 175 -15.00 0.87 15.40
CA GLN A 175 -14.77 -0.31 16.23
C GLN A 175 -15.96 -1.28 16.18
N ARG A 176 -17.18 -0.76 16.29
CA ARG A 176 -18.38 -1.59 16.23
C ARG A 176 -18.54 -2.27 14.88
N MET A 177 -18.28 -1.55 13.78
CA MET A 177 -18.37 -2.11 12.44
C MET A 177 -17.33 -3.20 12.19
N LYS A 178 -16.07 -2.97 12.61
CA LYS A 178 -14.97 -3.95 12.50
C LYS A 178 -15.26 -5.27 13.25
N GLN A 179 -16.16 -5.28 14.25
CA GLN A 179 -16.60 -6.51 14.93
C GLN A 179 -17.51 -7.41 14.07
N PHE A 180 -18.29 -6.84 13.15
CA PHE A 180 -19.29 -7.58 12.38
C PHE A 180 -18.91 -7.81 10.91
N PHE A 181 -18.02 -6.96 10.38
CA PHE A 181 -17.70 -6.95 8.96
C PHE A 181 -16.18 -6.94 8.72
N THR A 182 -15.80 -7.29 7.51
CA THR A 182 -14.48 -6.99 6.96
C THR A 182 -14.51 -5.56 6.44
N CYS A 183 -14.03 -4.60 7.23
CA CYS A 183 -14.17 -3.19 6.92
C CYS A 183 -13.01 -2.65 6.08
N PHE A 184 -13.37 -1.90 5.05
CA PHE A 184 -12.47 -1.00 4.34
C PHE A 184 -12.74 0.41 4.84
N ASP A 185 -11.79 0.93 5.61
CA ASP A 185 -11.92 2.17 6.37
C ASP A 185 -10.99 3.23 5.77
N PRO A 186 -11.54 4.33 5.20
CA PRO A 186 -10.70 5.38 4.63
C PRO A 186 -9.81 6.08 5.67
N GLY A 187 -10.15 5.98 6.97
CA GLY A 187 -9.32 6.46 8.07
C GLY A 187 -8.08 5.62 8.37
N ASP A 188 -7.98 4.40 7.82
CA ASP A 188 -6.77 3.57 7.95
C ASP A 188 -5.62 4.10 7.05
N LEU A 189 -5.90 5.05 6.14
CA LEU A 189 -4.91 5.82 5.38
C LEU A 189 -5.37 7.26 5.21
N GLU A 190 -5.05 8.10 6.19
CA GLU A 190 -5.35 9.53 6.17
C GLU A 190 -4.11 10.37 5.82
N GLU A 191 -4.27 11.31 4.89
CA GLU A 191 -3.22 12.19 4.36
C GLU A 191 -3.74 13.61 4.06
N SER A 192 -5.04 13.86 4.21
CA SER A 192 -5.68 15.15 3.89
C SER A 192 -5.24 16.29 4.81
N TYR A 193 -4.59 15.99 5.94
CA TYR A 193 -4.03 16.99 6.84
C TYR A 193 -2.73 17.62 6.32
N LEU A 194 -2.02 16.97 5.40
CA LEU A 194 -0.72 17.43 4.91
C LEU A 194 -0.79 18.80 4.20
N PRO A 195 -1.76 19.06 3.29
CA PRO A 195 -1.92 20.38 2.67
C PRO A 195 -2.17 21.50 3.68
N ASP A 196 -3.03 21.27 4.66
CA ASP A 196 -3.34 22.26 5.71
C ASP A 196 -2.09 22.58 6.54
N TYR A 197 -1.31 21.56 6.88
CA TYR A 197 -0.06 21.74 7.64
C TYR A 197 0.99 22.47 6.82
N ALA A 198 1.08 22.19 5.51
CA ALA A 198 1.95 22.93 4.59
C ALA A 198 1.58 24.42 4.52
N GLN A 199 0.28 24.73 4.44
CA GLN A 199 -0.19 26.13 4.45
C GLN A 199 0.18 26.85 5.76
N GLN A 200 0.03 26.17 6.91
CA GLN A 200 0.40 26.72 8.20
C GLN A 200 1.91 26.95 8.34
N ALA A 201 2.73 26.03 7.84
CA ALA A 201 4.18 26.16 7.84
C ALA A 201 4.66 27.34 6.96
N ASP A 202 4.09 27.47 5.76
CA ASP A 202 4.36 28.58 4.83
C ASP A 202 4.02 29.94 5.46
N ALA A 203 2.87 30.03 6.16
CA ALA A 203 2.45 31.24 6.87
C ALA A 203 3.39 31.61 8.04
N LYS A 204 4.07 30.63 8.65
CA LYS A 204 5.08 30.83 9.69
C LYS A 204 6.48 31.11 9.13
N GLY A 205 6.67 30.95 7.81
CA GLY A 205 7.98 31.07 7.17
C GLY A 205 8.91 29.89 7.44
N GLU A 206 8.35 28.71 7.77
CA GLU A 206 9.09 27.46 7.93
C GLU A 206 9.37 26.80 6.57
N ASP A 207 10.43 26.01 6.48
CA ASP A 207 10.81 25.23 5.29
C ASP A 207 10.44 23.74 5.40
N PHE A 208 9.79 23.34 6.49
CA PHE A 208 9.37 21.96 6.76
C PHE A 208 7.95 21.89 7.34
N VAL A 209 7.40 20.68 7.30
CA VAL A 209 6.13 20.29 7.94
C VAL A 209 6.43 19.21 8.97
N GLU A 210 6.08 19.46 10.24
CA GLU A 210 6.19 18.46 11.32
C GLU A 210 4.95 17.58 11.37
N VAL A 211 5.14 16.26 11.29
CA VAL A 211 4.06 15.26 11.38
C VAL A 211 4.45 14.12 12.31
N THR A 212 3.46 13.50 12.94
CA THR A 212 3.67 12.26 13.71
C THR A 212 3.40 11.06 12.83
N SER A 213 4.40 10.20 12.67
CA SER A 213 4.36 9.02 11.81
C SER A 213 5.03 7.86 12.56
N LEU A 214 4.37 6.70 12.64
CA LEU A 214 4.89 5.50 13.32
C LEU A 214 5.36 5.75 14.77
N GLY A 215 4.65 6.63 15.49
CA GLY A 215 4.98 7.02 16.86
C GLY A 215 6.17 7.97 17.01
N GLN A 216 6.68 8.52 15.91
CA GLN A 216 7.80 9.45 15.87
C GLN A 216 7.41 10.76 15.21
N THR A 217 7.96 11.88 15.70
CA THR A 217 7.82 13.17 15.02
C THR A 217 8.90 13.27 13.94
N ILE A 218 8.47 13.44 12.70
CA ILE A 218 9.35 13.60 11.54
C ILE A 218 9.15 14.98 10.90
N ARG A 219 10.15 15.42 10.14
CA ARG A 219 10.10 16.66 9.35
C ARG A 219 10.09 16.32 7.87
N LEU A 220 9.04 16.76 7.19
CA LEU A 220 8.91 16.67 5.74
C LEU A 220 9.29 18.00 5.11
N ASP A 221 9.99 17.98 3.97
CA ASP A 221 10.31 19.21 3.22
C ASP A 221 9.02 19.88 2.72
N LEU A 222 8.84 21.18 3.01
CA LEU A 222 7.63 21.90 2.65
C LEU A 222 7.38 21.91 1.14
N ASN A 223 8.42 22.04 0.32
CA ASN A 223 8.28 22.05 -1.13
C ASN A 223 7.84 20.69 -1.65
N GLU A 224 8.34 19.59 -1.07
CA GLU A 224 7.89 18.25 -1.44
C GLU A 224 6.41 18.02 -1.08
N VAL A 225 5.97 18.47 0.10
CA VAL A 225 4.55 18.37 0.49
C VAL A 225 3.66 19.18 -0.47
N ARG A 226 4.06 20.40 -0.83
CA ARG A 226 3.33 21.24 -1.81
C ARG A 226 3.26 20.61 -3.19
N GLN A 227 4.31 19.90 -3.62
CA GLN A 227 4.33 19.22 -4.92
C GLN A 227 3.30 18.09 -5.02
N ILE A 228 2.94 17.47 -3.89
CA ILE A 228 2.03 16.33 -3.86
C ILE A 228 0.59 16.68 -3.46
N GLU A 229 0.29 17.93 -3.13
CA GLU A 229 -1.04 18.35 -2.67
C GLU A 229 -2.18 17.95 -3.63
N GLN A 230 -1.98 18.16 -4.93
CA GLN A 230 -2.97 17.78 -5.94
C GLN A 230 -3.09 16.26 -6.09
N ASP A 231 -1.99 15.54 -5.92
CA ASP A 231 -1.98 14.09 -5.99
C ASP A 231 -2.70 13.47 -4.79
N ILE A 232 -2.51 13.99 -3.58
CA ILE A 232 -3.20 13.52 -2.36
C ILE A 232 -4.71 13.54 -2.58
N ASN A 233 -5.25 14.69 -3.00
CA ASN A 233 -6.69 14.84 -3.23
C ASN A 233 -7.20 13.87 -4.30
N SER A 234 -6.45 13.71 -5.39
CA SER A 234 -6.83 12.83 -6.50
C SER A 234 -6.75 11.36 -6.12
N GLN A 235 -5.74 10.96 -5.36
CA GLN A 235 -5.55 9.59 -4.88
C GLN A 235 -6.56 9.19 -3.81
N ILE A 236 -6.90 10.09 -2.88
CA ILE A 236 -7.97 9.84 -1.90
C ILE A 236 -9.27 9.49 -2.65
N TYR A 237 -9.62 10.30 -3.64
CA TYR A 237 -10.83 10.08 -4.45
C TYR A 237 -10.80 8.75 -5.23
N ALA A 238 -9.69 8.45 -5.92
CA ALA A 238 -9.54 7.21 -6.67
C ALA A 238 -9.56 5.98 -5.75
N ARG A 239 -8.88 6.07 -4.61
CA ARG A 239 -8.83 5.02 -3.60
C ARG A 239 -10.20 4.76 -3.00
N ASP A 240 -10.96 5.79 -2.64
CA ASP A 240 -12.29 5.61 -2.05
C ASP A 240 -13.22 4.86 -3.01
N PHE A 241 -13.16 5.15 -4.32
CA PHE A 241 -13.86 4.33 -5.31
C PHE A 241 -13.41 2.88 -5.32
N MET A 242 -12.10 2.61 -5.25
CA MET A 242 -11.60 1.24 -5.16
C MET A 242 -12.10 0.53 -3.89
N LEU A 243 -12.10 1.21 -2.74
CA LEU A 243 -12.58 0.66 -1.47
C LEU A 243 -14.09 0.36 -1.52
N ILE A 244 -14.87 1.22 -2.18
CA ILE A 244 -16.30 1.00 -2.44
C ILE A 244 -16.51 -0.19 -3.36
N ASP A 245 -15.80 -0.25 -4.49
CA ASP A 245 -15.98 -1.29 -5.51
C ASP A 245 -15.63 -2.70 -4.99
N GLN A 246 -14.67 -2.81 -4.07
CA GLN A 246 -14.30 -4.09 -3.44
C GLN A 246 -15.20 -4.46 -2.23
N SER A 247 -16.14 -3.60 -1.85
CA SER A 247 -17.08 -3.80 -0.74
C SER A 247 -18.41 -4.39 -1.19
N ASP A 248 -19.08 -5.14 -0.31
CA ASP A 248 -20.43 -5.64 -0.57
C ASP A 248 -21.52 -4.59 -0.24
N MET A 249 -21.18 -3.59 0.59
CA MET A 249 -22.08 -2.52 1.01
C MET A 249 -21.32 -1.27 1.47
N ILE A 250 -22.02 -0.14 1.52
CA ILE A 250 -21.55 1.12 2.14
C ILE A 250 -22.36 1.30 3.44
N VAL A 251 -21.67 1.62 4.54
CA VAL A 251 -22.29 1.89 5.83
C VAL A 251 -21.91 3.28 6.31
#